data_AF-A0A9X2YWV3-F1
#
_entry.id   AF-A0A9X2YWV3-F1
#
_cell.length_a   1.000
_cell.length_b   1.000
_cell.length_c   1.000
_cell.angle_alpha   90.00
_cell.angle_beta   90.00
_cell.angle_gamma   90.00
#
_symmetry.space_group_name_H-M   'P 1'
#
loop_
_entity.id
_entity.type
_entity.pdbx_description
1 polymer ?
#
loop_
_entity_poly.entity_id
_entity_poly.type
_entity_poly.pdbx_seq_one_letter_code
_entity_poly.pdbx_strand_id
1 'polypeptide(L)'
;MRKTFTLFAILLFVVCNSQNTKTNRDSFKLELIADAKNNYTMQVPNSPYFVKEKVLQIYPSEKLYIETIIKDNSIYSMTVVNKNLNPKRTIEIDFSQNATDRTNKQMLLKVTNPFNKKLNYDASMYIIGHDKWISTSIIPILPNLVNYETWPDVIITLALENWRFE
;
A
#
# COMPACT_ATOMS: atom_id res chain seq x y z
N MET A 1 -44.30 18.89 48.20
CA MET A 1 -42.82 19.05 48.12
C MET A 1 -42.22 17.68 48.39
N ARG A 2 -41.36 17.03 47.61
CA ARG A 2 -40.42 17.36 46.54
C ARG A 2 -40.51 16.24 45.48
N LYS A 3 -40.52 16.58 44.19
CA LYS A 3 -40.22 15.62 43.13
C LYS A 3 -38.70 15.62 42.96
N THR A 4 -38.01 14.55 43.36
CA THR A 4 -36.58 14.40 43.09
C THR A 4 -36.41 13.95 41.65
N PHE A 5 -35.72 14.79 40.89
CA PHE A 5 -35.41 14.69 39.48
C PHE A 5 -34.25 13.68 39.31
N THR A 6 -34.53 12.51 38.71
CA THR A 6 -33.46 11.59 38.30
C THR A 6 -33.20 11.82 36.82
N LEU A 7 -32.13 12.56 36.48
CA LEU A 7 -31.66 12.69 35.12
C LEU A 7 -30.22 12.20 35.06
N PHE A 8 -30.05 10.91 34.78
CA PHE A 8 -28.74 10.31 34.52
C PHE A 8 -28.47 10.44 33.01
N ALA A 9 -27.83 11.52 32.60
CA ALA A 9 -27.38 11.71 31.23
C ALA A 9 -26.10 10.91 31.00
N ILE A 10 -26.24 9.68 30.50
CA ILE A 10 -25.11 8.89 29.99
C ILE A 10 -24.77 9.45 28.61
N LEU A 11 -23.84 10.39 28.56
CA LEU A 11 -23.23 10.84 27.32
C LEU A 11 -22.23 9.76 26.87
N LEU A 12 -22.70 8.81 26.05
CA LEU A 12 -21.82 7.90 25.33
C LEU A 12 -21.05 8.71 24.28
N PHE A 13 -19.85 9.17 24.64
CA PHE A 13 -18.84 9.61 23.69
C PHE A 13 -18.40 8.40 22.85
N VAL A 14 -19.13 8.10 21.78
CA VAL A 14 -18.59 7.29 20.68
C VAL A 14 -17.63 8.19 19.93
N VAL A 15 -16.37 8.23 20.39
CA VAL A 15 -15.29 8.92 19.69
C VAL A 15 -14.98 8.08 18.44
N CYS A 16 -15.65 8.38 17.33
CA CYS A 16 -15.29 7.86 16.02
C CYS A 16 -13.89 8.37 15.65
N ASN A 17 -12.87 7.56 15.87
CA ASN A 17 -11.51 7.79 15.40
C ASN A 17 -11.43 7.58 13.88
N SER A 18 -12.01 8.50 13.10
CA SER A 18 -12.00 8.47 11.63
C SER A 18 -10.79 9.17 11.00
N GLN A 19 -9.84 9.67 11.80
CA GLN A 19 -8.78 10.58 11.34
C GLN A 19 -7.52 9.89 10.80
N ASN A 20 -7.45 8.55 10.79
CA ASN A 20 -6.22 7.83 10.41
C ASN A 20 -6.18 7.39 8.93
N THR A 21 -7.20 7.69 8.13
CA THR A 21 -7.29 7.23 6.72
C THR A 21 -6.65 8.23 5.75
N LYS A 22 -6.03 7.74 4.68
CA LYS A 22 -5.41 8.52 3.61
C LYS A 22 -5.89 8.02 2.24
N THR A 23 -6.98 8.58 1.72
CA THR A 23 -7.56 8.12 0.45
C THR A 23 -6.68 8.45 -0.76
N ASN A 24 -6.10 9.67 -0.76
CA ASN A 24 -5.31 10.17 -1.87
C ASN A 24 -3.84 10.30 -1.48
N ARG A 25 -2.95 10.02 -2.43
CA ARG A 25 -1.56 10.43 -2.39
C ARG A 25 -1.45 11.92 -2.68
N ASP A 26 -0.53 12.57 -1.98
CA ASP A 26 -0.16 13.94 -2.27
C ASP A 26 0.58 14.00 -3.61
N SER A 27 0.58 15.16 -4.27
CA SER A 27 1.40 15.32 -5.48
C SER A 27 2.88 15.33 -5.12
N PHE A 28 3.71 14.64 -5.89
CA PHE A 28 5.15 14.65 -5.71
C PHE A 28 5.89 14.49 -7.04
N LYS A 29 7.16 14.90 -7.07
CA LYS A 29 8.05 14.65 -8.19
C LYS A 29 8.67 13.26 -8.02
N LEU A 30 8.32 12.33 -8.90
CA LEU A 30 9.01 11.06 -9.02
C LEU A 30 10.35 11.30 -9.72
N GLU A 31 11.42 10.78 -9.15
CA GLU A 31 12.76 10.81 -9.74
C GLU A 31 13.41 9.44 -9.60
N LEU A 32 13.81 8.87 -10.73
CA LEU A 32 14.41 7.54 -10.83
C LEU A 32 15.70 7.63 -11.61
N ILE A 33 16.70 6.86 -11.20
CA ILE A 33 17.91 6.68 -12.00
C ILE A 33 17.57 5.70 -13.12
N ALA A 34 17.44 6.21 -14.35
CA ALA A 34 17.08 5.41 -15.51
C ALA A 34 18.30 4.65 -16.04
N ASP A 35 19.46 5.31 -16.10
CA ASP A 35 20.74 4.74 -16.47
C ASP A 35 21.92 5.52 -15.85
N ALA A 36 23.15 5.14 -16.23
CA ALA A 36 24.37 5.75 -15.70
C ALA A 36 24.42 7.28 -15.87
N LYS A 37 23.78 7.83 -16.91
CA LYS A 37 23.82 9.25 -17.29
C LYS A 37 22.49 9.96 -17.08
N ASN A 38 21.37 9.24 -17.18
CA ASN A 38 20.04 9.85 -17.23
C ASN A 38 19.19 9.50 -16.01
N ASN A 39 18.39 10.47 -15.59
CA ASN A 39 17.28 10.27 -14.65
C ASN A 39 15.96 10.33 -15.42
N TYR A 40 14.99 9.56 -14.99
CA TYR A 40 13.59 9.74 -15.35
C TYR A 40 12.92 10.59 -14.28
N THR A 41 12.17 11.60 -14.72
CA THR A 41 11.40 12.44 -13.80
C THR A 41 9.98 12.60 -14.32
N MET A 42 9.02 12.60 -13.39
CA MET A 42 7.62 12.79 -13.71
C MET A 42 6.93 13.45 -12.52
N GLN A 43 6.02 14.39 -12.80
CA GLN A 43 5.13 14.90 -11.78
C GLN A 43 3.98 13.90 -11.57
N VAL A 44 3.89 13.32 -10.37
CA VAL A 44 2.73 12.53 -9.95
C VAL A 44 1.72 13.52 -9.35
N PRO A 45 0.51 13.65 -9.93
CA PRO A 45 -0.52 14.52 -9.38
C PRO A 45 -1.14 13.88 -8.13
N ASN A 46 -1.84 14.70 -7.35
CA ASN A 46 -2.72 14.17 -6.30
C ASN A 46 -3.72 13.21 -6.93
N SER A 47 -3.80 12.00 -6.37
CA SER A 47 -4.58 10.91 -6.96
C SER A 47 -4.94 9.88 -5.88
N PRO A 48 -5.98 9.06 -6.04
CA PRO A 48 -6.28 8.00 -5.09
C PRO A 48 -5.19 6.92 -5.09
N TYR A 49 -4.93 6.32 -3.93
CA TYR A 49 -4.06 5.14 -3.84
C TYR A 49 -4.68 3.92 -4.54
N PHE A 50 -5.96 3.68 -4.28
CA PHE A 50 -6.77 2.68 -4.96
C PHE A 50 -7.42 3.28 -6.19
N VAL A 51 -6.92 2.96 -7.39
CA VAL A 51 -7.40 3.52 -8.66
C VAL A 51 -8.68 2.85 -9.16
N LYS A 52 -8.95 1.64 -8.66
CA LYS A 52 -10.19 0.88 -8.78
C LYS A 52 -10.38 0.09 -7.48
N GLU A 53 -11.53 -0.55 -7.32
CA GLU A 53 -11.79 -1.41 -6.16
C GLU A 53 -10.65 -2.44 -5.98
N LYS A 54 -9.95 -2.36 -4.85
CA LYS A 54 -8.82 -3.24 -4.47
C LYS A 54 -7.65 -3.30 -5.48
N VAL A 55 -7.56 -2.33 -6.40
CA VAL A 55 -6.40 -2.14 -7.28
C VAL A 55 -5.54 -1.04 -6.68
N LEU A 56 -4.50 -1.42 -5.94
CA LEU A 56 -3.57 -0.51 -5.30
C LEU A 56 -2.48 -0.14 -6.30
N GLN A 57 -2.38 1.15 -6.63
CA GLN A 57 -1.24 1.66 -7.39
C GLN A 57 -0.18 2.18 -6.42
N ILE A 58 1.09 1.85 -6.65
CA ILE A 58 2.21 2.36 -5.87
C ILE A 58 3.33 2.88 -6.77
N TYR A 59 4.04 3.88 -6.28
CA TYR A 59 5.20 4.48 -6.91
C TYR A 59 6.46 4.22 -6.06
N PRO A 60 7.65 4.21 -6.68
CA PRO A 60 8.89 4.17 -5.91
C PRO A 60 8.96 5.33 -4.92
N SER A 61 9.59 5.10 -3.76
CA SER A 61 9.64 5.95 -2.56
C SER A 61 8.38 5.94 -1.69
N GLU A 62 7.30 5.25 -2.10
CA GLU A 62 6.12 5.12 -1.26
C GLU A 62 6.29 3.98 -0.24
N LYS A 63 6.00 4.31 1.02
CA LYS A 63 5.79 3.35 2.10
C LYS A 63 4.37 3.48 2.63
N LEU A 64 3.59 2.42 2.50
CA LEU A 64 2.16 2.42 2.78
C LEU A 64 1.80 1.42 3.90
N TYR A 65 0.78 1.80 4.66
CA TYR A 65 0.13 0.95 5.65
C TYR A 65 -1.30 0.72 5.19
N ILE A 66 -1.65 -0.53 4.88
CA ILE A 66 -2.95 -0.89 4.36
C ILE A 66 -3.72 -1.62 5.46
N GLU A 67 -4.59 -0.90 6.15
CA GLU A 67 -5.50 -1.50 7.13
C GLU A 67 -6.60 -2.26 6.40
N THR A 68 -6.81 -3.51 6.80
CA THR A 68 -7.74 -4.42 6.15
C THR A 68 -8.85 -4.86 7.10
N ILE A 69 -10.05 -5.03 6.56
CA ILE A 69 -11.16 -5.69 7.25
C ILE A 69 -11.36 -7.04 6.59
N ILE A 70 -11.37 -8.09 7.40
CA ILE A 70 -11.62 -9.47 6.96
C ILE A 70 -13.03 -9.86 7.37
N LYS A 71 -13.81 -10.40 6.44
CA LYS A 71 -15.13 -11.01 6.69
C LYS A 71 -15.22 -12.33 5.95
N ASP A 72 -15.78 -13.35 6.59
CA ASP A 72 -16.03 -14.66 5.97
C ASP A 72 -14.80 -15.20 5.24
N ASN A 73 -13.64 -15.11 5.90
CA ASN A 73 -12.37 -15.59 5.37
C ASN A 73 -11.85 -14.87 4.12
N SER A 74 -12.37 -13.68 3.81
CA SER A 74 -12.00 -12.88 2.63
C SER A 74 -11.63 -11.45 3.02
N ILE A 75 -10.81 -10.79 2.19
CA ILE A 75 -10.50 -9.37 2.34
C ILE A 75 -11.74 -8.57 1.92
N TYR A 76 -12.47 -8.03 2.89
CA TYR A 76 -13.69 -7.25 2.67
C TYR A 76 -13.34 -5.84 2.17
N SER A 77 -12.48 -5.13 2.89
CA SER A 77 -12.04 -3.79 2.53
C SER A 77 -10.56 -3.56 2.83
N MET A 78 -9.97 -2.60 2.11
CA MET A 78 -8.59 -2.17 2.25
C MET A 78 -8.57 -0.65 2.27
N THR A 79 -7.81 -0.06 3.20
CA THR A 79 -7.71 1.40 3.33
C THR A 79 -6.28 1.78 3.69
N VAL A 80 -5.71 2.75 2.98
CA VAL A 80 -4.41 3.29 3.34
C VAL A 80 -4.56 4.14 4.60
N VAL A 81 -3.68 3.93 5.57
CA VAL A 81 -3.63 4.69 6.83
C VAL A 81 -2.29 5.39 7.01
N ASN A 82 -2.27 6.51 7.73
CA ASN A 82 -1.06 7.29 7.94
C ASN A 82 -0.05 6.57 8.85
N LYS A 83 -0.55 5.79 9.82
CA LYS A 83 0.26 5.05 10.80
C LYS A 83 -0.32 3.66 11.03
N ASN A 84 0.57 2.69 11.19
CA ASN A 84 0.19 1.33 11.59
C ASN A 84 -0.13 1.28 13.10
N LEU A 85 -1.38 1.60 13.46
CA LEU A 85 -1.88 1.48 14.84
C LEU A 85 -2.41 0.07 15.15
N ASN A 86 -2.63 -0.75 14.12
CA ASN A 86 -3.23 -2.08 14.24
C ASN A 86 -2.40 -3.16 13.51
N PRO A 87 -1.18 -3.51 13.98
CA PRO A 87 -0.24 -4.33 13.22
C PRO A 87 -0.77 -5.68 12.76
N LYS A 88 -1.70 -6.29 13.51
CA LYS A 88 -2.29 -7.60 13.19
C LYS A 88 -3.26 -7.60 12.00
N ARG A 89 -3.64 -6.41 11.48
CA ARG A 89 -4.54 -6.28 10.33
C ARG A 89 -4.05 -5.29 9.28
N THR A 90 -2.79 -4.88 9.38
CA THR A 90 -2.18 -3.89 8.49
C THR A 90 -1.11 -4.55 7.64
N ILE A 91 -1.32 -4.58 6.32
CA ILE A 91 -0.26 -4.94 5.38
C ILE A 91 0.69 -3.75 5.27
N GLU A 92 1.99 -3.98 5.40
CA GLU A 92 2.99 -2.93 5.15
C GLU A 92 3.61 -3.14 3.78
N ILE A 93 3.71 -2.06 3.00
CA ILE A 93 4.28 -2.07 1.66
C ILE A 93 5.35 -1.00 1.59
N ASP A 94 6.51 -1.32 1.06
CA ASP A 94 7.60 -0.38 0.78
C ASP A 94 8.12 -0.67 -0.62
N PHE A 95 8.02 0.31 -1.51
CA PHE A 95 8.50 0.18 -2.87
C PHE A 95 9.56 1.24 -3.15
N SER A 96 10.76 0.79 -3.50
CA SER A 96 11.93 1.65 -3.62
C SER A 96 12.81 1.27 -4.80
N GLN A 97 13.62 2.22 -5.24
CA GLN A 97 14.75 1.96 -6.11
C GLN A 97 16.02 1.99 -5.26
N ASN A 98 16.75 0.88 -5.21
CA ASN A 98 18.12 0.89 -4.78
C ASN A 98 19.01 1.30 -5.95
N ALA A 99 19.71 2.42 -5.81
CA ALA A 99 20.64 2.92 -6.80
C ALA A 99 21.89 3.49 -6.10
N THR A 100 22.45 2.70 -5.17
CA THR A 100 23.69 3.03 -4.45
C THR A 100 24.85 3.31 -5.42
N ASP A 101 24.86 2.64 -6.58
CA ASP A 101 25.64 2.98 -7.76
C ASP A 101 24.68 3.19 -8.94
N ARG A 102 24.87 4.26 -9.71
CA ARG A 102 24.04 4.57 -10.88
C ARG A 102 24.06 3.49 -11.96
N THR A 103 25.10 2.66 -11.98
CA THR A 103 25.21 1.52 -12.91
C THR A 103 24.48 0.27 -12.43
N ASN A 104 24.23 0.17 -11.11
CA ASN A 104 23.63 -1.01 -10.49
C ASN A 104 22.33 -0.61 -9.79
N LYS A 105 21.27 -0.53 -10.60
CA LYS A 105 19.92 -0.18 -10.18
C LYS A 105 19.09 -1.44 -9.94
N GLN A 106 18.35 -1.47 -8.85
CA GLN A 106 17.44 -2.55 -8.53
C GLN A 106 16.16 -1.96 -7.94
N MET A 107 15.02 -2.35 -8.47
CA MET A 107 13.74 -2.07 -7.84
C MET A 107 13.51 -3.10 -6.74
N LEU A 108 13.03 -2.66 -5.59
CA LEU A 108 12.74 -3.50 -4.43
C LEU A 108 11.31 -3.24 -3.97
N LEU A 109 10.49 -4.28 -3.98
CA LEU A 109 9.18 -4.29 -3.32
C LEU A 109 9.28 -5.16 -2.07
N LYS A 110 8.97 -4.58 -0.92
CA LYS A 110 8.83 -5.29 0.35
C LYS A 110 7.37 -5.28 0.77
N VAL A 111 6.81 -6.45 1.05
CA VAL A 111 5.44 -6.58 1.55
C VAL A 111 5.39 -7.47 2.79
N THR A 112 4.80 -6.95 3.86
CA THR A 112 4.60 -7.65 5.13
C THR A 112 3.18 -8.18 5.21
N ASN A 113 3.03 -9.49 5.37
CA ASN A 113 1.75 -10.14 5.63
C ASN A 113 1.49 -10.25 7.15
N PRO A 114 0.50 -9.54 7.71
CA PRO A 114 0.20 -9.57 9.15
C PRO A 114 -0.72 -10.73 9.56
N PHE A 115 -1.18 -11.54 8.61
CA PHE A 115 -2.25 -12.51 8.84
C PHE A 115 -1.71 -13.91 9.08
N ASN A 116 -2.54 -14.74 9.71
CA ASN A 116 -2.27 -16.17 9.92
C ASN A 116 -2.60 -17.02 8.68
N LYS A 117 -2.60 -16.42 7.49
CA LYS A 117 -2.96 -17.02 6.21
C LYS A 117 -1.97 -16.59 5.16
N LYS A 118 -1.78 -17.40 4.13
CA LYS A 118 -0.93 -17.01 3.02
C LYS A 118 -1.65 -15.90 2.25
N LEU A 119 -0.95 -14.79 2.00
CA LEU A 119 -1.45 -13.66 1.24
C LEU A 119 -0.92 -13.74 -0.19
N ASN A 120 -1.82 -13.65 -1.17
CA ASN A 120 -1.47 -13.61 -2.58
C ASN A 120 -2.12 -12.40 -3.26
N TYR A 121 -1.49 -11.89 -4.31
CA TYR A 121 -1.98 -10.81 -5.16
C TYR A 121 -1.28 -10.90 -6.52
N ASP A 122 -1.90 -10.30 -7.52
CA ASP A 122 -1.34 -10.19 -8.85
C ASP A 122 -0.68 -8.81 -8.99
N ALA A 123 0.38 -8.72 -9.80
CA ALA A 123 1.10 -7.47 -10.00
C ALA A 123 1.33 -7.18 -11.48
N SER A 124 1.19 -5.91 -11.84
CA SER A 124 1.56 -5.38 -13.16
C SER A 124 2.48 -4.18 -13.00
N MET A 125 3.45 -4.05 -13.90
CA MET A 125 4.50 -3.05 -13.88
C MET A 125 4.38 -2.10 -15.06
N TYR A 126 4.62 -0.81 -14.83
CA TYR A 126 4.84 0.16 -15.89
C TYR A 126 6.31 0.58 -15.86
N ILE A 127 7.06 0.26 -16.91
CA ILE A 127 8.54 0.30 -16.94
C ILE A 127 9.00 1.42 -17.88
N ILE A 128 10.11 2.07 -17.55
CA ILE A 128 10.74 3.05 -18.46
C ILE A 128 11.06 2.39 -19.81
N GLY A 129 10.70 3.06 -20.91
CA GLY A 129 10.95 2.56 -22.28
C GLY A 129 9.85 1.64 -22.80
N HIS A 130 8.83 1.34 -21.99
CA HIS A 130 7.63 0.61 -22.41
C HIS A 130 6.40 1.52 -22.32
N ASP A 131 5.46 1.34 -23.24
CA ASP A 131 4.22 2.10 -23.37
C ASP A 131 2.99 1.33 -22.86
N LYS A 132 3.20 0.20 -22.19
CA LYS A 132 2.15 -0.71 -21.72
C LYS A 132 2.45 -1.28 -20.34
N TRP A 133 1.40 -1.69 -19.65
CA TRP A 133 1.48 -2.49 -18.44
C TRP A 133 1.95 -3.92 -18.77
N ILE A 134 2.89 -4.42 -17.98
CA ILE A 134 3.47 -5.76 -18.13
C ILE A 134 3.21 -6.53 -16.84
N SER A 135 2.49 -7.65 -16.93
CA SER A 135 2.25 -8.51 -15.78
C SER A 135 3.54 -9.15 -15.27
N THR A 136 3.65 -9.32 -13.96
CA THR A 136 4.73 -10.04 -13.30
C THR A 136 4.17 -11.05 -12.30
N SER A 137 4.92 -12.12 -12.07
CA SER A 137 4.64 -13.03 -10.96
C SER A 137 5.11 -12.42 -9.64
N ILE A 138 4.41 -12.74 -8.56
CA ILE A 138 4.78 -12.44 -7.18
C ILE A 138 4.79 -13.75 -6.41
N ILE A 139 5.72 -13.91 -5.47
CA ILE A 139 5.74 -15.07 -4.59
C ILE A 139 4.68 -14.86 -3.49
N PRO A 140 3.76 -15.83 -3.28
CA PRO A 140 2.80 -15.75 -2.19
C PRO A 140 3.49 -15.57 -0.83
N ILE A 141 2.94 -14.67 -0.02
CA ILE A 141 3.54 -14.28 1.25
C ILE A 141 2.99 -15.17 2.36
N LEU A 142 3.86 -15.97 2.96
CA LEU A 142 3.49 -16.85 4.06
C LEU A 142 2.98 -16.06 5.29
N PRO A 143 2.21 -16.71 6.18
CA PRO A 143 1.66 -16.08 7.38
C PRO A 143 2.72 -15.37 8.24
N ASN A 144 2.43 -14.14 8.68
CA ASN A 144 3.31 -13.34 9.56
C ASN A 144 4.74 -13.11 9.03
N LEU A 145 4.94 -13.26 7.72
CA LEU A 145 6.25 -13.11 7.08
C LEU A 145 6.29 -11.91 6.13
N VAL A 146 7.50 -11.58 5.72
CA VAL A 146 7.82 -10.53 4.78
C VAL A 146 8.34 -11.16 3.50
N ASN A 147 7.83 -10.69 2.37
CA ASN A 147 8.36 -11.03 1.06
C ASN A 147 9.15 -9.83 0.49
N TYR A 148 10.17 -10.17 -0.29
CA TYR A 148 11.00 -9.22 -1.03
C TYR A 148 11.02 -9.65 -2.49
N GLU A 149 10.56 -8.79 -3.37
CA GLU A 149 10.69 -8.95 -4.81
C GLU A 149 11.68 -7.93 -5.36
N THR A 150 12.51 -8.35 -6.30
CA THR A 150 13.51 -7.49 -6.93
C THR A 150 13.45 -7.57 -8.44
N TRP A 151 13.55 -6.41 -9.11
CA TRP A 151 13.64 -6.34 -10.57
C TRP A 151 14.85 -5.50 -11.02
N PRO A 152 15.54 -5.90 -12.10
CA PRO A 152 16.60 -5.10 -12.71
C PRO A 152 16.05 -3.91 -13.53
N ASP A 153 14.80 -4.04 -14.01
CA ASP A 153 14.12 -3.01 -14.79
C ASP A 153 13.70 -1.83 -13.90
N VAL A 154 13.79 -0.61 -14.44
CA VAL A 154 13.36 0.60 -13.70
C VAL A 154 11.86 0.79 -13.86
N ILE A 155 11.14 0.47 -12.80
CA ILE A 155 9.67 0.49 -12.75
C ILE A 155 9.22 1.88 -12.30
N ILE A 156 8.40 2.54 -13.11
CA ILE A 156 7.77 3.83 -12.82
C ILE A 156 6.68 3.66 -11.76
N THR A 157 5.87 2.61 -11.87
CA THR A 157 4.76 2.32 -10.95
C THR A 157 4.34 0.85 -11.04
N LEU A 158 3.81 0.32 -9.93
CA LEU A 158 3.18 -0.99 -9.85
C LEU A 158 1.67 -0.85 -9.62
N ALA A 159 0.89 -1.76 -10.20
CA ALA A 159 -0.50 -2.01 -9.85
C ALA A 159 -0.61 -3.38 -9.21
N LEU A 160 -1.15 -3.44 -7.99
CA LEU A 160 -1.33 -4.65 -7.20
C LEU A 160 -2.82 -4.92 -7.02
N GLU A 161 -3.28 -6.10 -7.44
CA GLU A 161 -4.71 -6.42 -7.52
C GLU A 161 -5.00 -7.88 -7.15
N ASN A 162 -6.28 -8.26 -7.17
CA ASN A 162 -6.73 -9.64 -6.89
C ASN A 162 -6.22 -10.21 -5.55
N TRP A 163 -6.14 -9.36 -4.54
CA TRP A 163 -5.72 -9.70 -3.17
C TRP A 163 -6.60 -10.81 -2.58
N ARG A 164 -5.97 -11.90 -2.11
CA ARG A 164 -6.67 -13.09 -1.63
C ARG A 164 -5.88 -13.86 -0.59
N PHE A 165 -6.59 -14.66 0.20
CA PHE A 165 -6.00 -15.65 1.09
C PHE A 165 -6.00 -17.03 0.44
N GLU A 166 -4.91 -17.78 0.66
CA GLU A 166 -4.79 -19.21 0.35
C GLU A 166 -4.65 -20.05 1.63
#